data_AF-A0AAV5JC49-F1
#
_entry.id   AF-A0AAV5JC49-F1
#
_cell.length_a   1.000
_cell.length_b   1.000
_cell.length_c   1.000
_cell.angle_alpha   90.00
_cell.angle_beta   90.00
_cell.angle_gamma   90.00
#
_symmetry.space_group_name_H-M   'P 1'
#
loop_
_entity.id
_entity.type
_entity.pdbx_description
1 polymer ?
#
loop_
_entity_poly.entity_id
_entity_poly.type
_entity_poly.pdbx_seq_one_letter_code
_entity_poly.pdbx_strand_id
1 'polypeptide(L)'
;MILQFDALVSLYYCSAEIARDKIFYSYTHSINGFAAVLDEEEAVQLAKRLDVISVFPNKPRKLHTTHSWEFLRLKRDGIIPSEAIWKKARFGKDTITGNLDTGVWPESRSFSDEGYGPVPSRWRGVCQSGNGDKFHCSRSILYTALLSLCTRMPSVRLRVISLSSDLFSYN
;
A
#
# COMPACT_ATOMS: atom_id res chain seq x y z
N MET A 1 15.16 -2.77 -5.98
CA MET A 1 14.53 -1.92 -7.00
C MET A 1 15.62 -1.35 -7.90
N ILE A 2 15.52 -1.56 -9.20
CA ILE A 2 16.49 -1.13 -10.23
C ILE A 2 15.73 -0.25 -11.23
N LEU A 3 16.32 0.85 -11.71
CA LEU A 3 15.60 1.85 -12.52
C LEU A 3 15.88 1.78 -14.04
N GLN A 4 16.77 0.91 -14.51
CA GLN A 4 17.11 0.84 -15.94
C GLN A 4 17.19 -0.61 -16.45
N PHE A 5 16.35 -0.96 -17.42
CA PHE A 5 16.27 -2.33 -18.00
C PHE A 5 17.48 -2.66 -18.87
N ASP A 6 17.98 -1.70 -19.65
CA ASP A 6 19.12 -1.92 -20.55
C ASP A 6 20.38 -2.36 -19.80
N ALA A 7 20.53 -1.88 -18.56
CA ALA A 7 21.62 -2.27 -17.69
C ALA A 7 21.59 -3.76 -17.32
N LEU A 8 20.39 -4.30 -17.10
CA LEU A 8 20.18 -5.73 -16.85
C LEU A 8 20.44 -6.56 -18.11
N VAL A 9 20.00 -6.07 -19.27
CA VAL A 9 20.25 -6.76 -20.55
C VAL A 9 21.74 -6.86 -20.85
N SER A 10 22.54 -5.81 -20.59
CA SER A 10 23.98 -5.90 -20.82
C SER A 10 24.73 -6.73 -19.78
N LEU A 11 24.16 -6.99 -18.59
CA LEU A 11 24.73 -7.96 -17.63
C LEU A 11 24.69 -9.39 -18.21
N TYR A 12 23.63 -9.72 -18.95
CA TYR A 12 23.44 -11.05 -19.55
C TYR A 12 23.86 -11.09 -21.02
N TYR A 13 24.96 -10.43 -21.39
CA TYR A 13 25.50 -10.43 -22.76
C TYR A 13 24.46 -10.06 -23.82
N CYS A 14 23.62 -9.07 -23.51
CA CYS A 14 22.52 -8.61 -24.35
C CYS A 14 21.37 -9.61 -24.55
N SER A 15 21.27 -10.65 -23.71
CA SER A 15 20.11 -11.56 -23.69
C SER A 15 18.92 -10.91 -22.98
N ALA A 16 18.02 -10.33 -23.77
CA ALA A 16 16.79 -9.74 -23.27
C ALA A 16 15.81 -10.78 -22.69
N GLU A 17 15.90 -12.04 -23.12
CA GLU A 17 15.08 -13.14 -22.62
C GLU A 17 15.44 -13.45 -21.15
N ILE A 18 16.72 -13.71 -20.88
CA ILE A 18 17.23 -13.97 -19.53
C ILE A 18 16.96 -12.77 -18.62
N ALA A 19 17.18 -11.55 -19.11
CA ALA A 19 16.92 -10.34 -18.34
C ALA A 19 15.43 -10.20 -17.96
N ARG A 20 14.49 -10.58 -18.84
CA ARG A 20 13.05 -10.56 -18.51
C ARG A 20 12.68 -11.64 -17.50
N ASP A 21 13.26 -12.83 -17.61
CA ASP A 21 12.96 -13.94 -16.69
C ASP A 21 13.39 -13.64 -15.25
N LYS A 22 14.40 -12.80 -15.07
CA LYS A 22 14.83 -12.34 -13.75
C LYS A 22 13.85 -11.35 -13.12
N ILE A 23 13.03 -10.65 -13.92
CA ILE A 23 12.09 -9.63 -13.45
C ILE A 23 10.76 -10.27 -13.04
N PHE A 24 10.41 -10.15 -11.76
CA PHE A 24 9.11 -10.61 -11.27
C PHE A 24 8.09 -9.48 -11.12
N TYR A 25 8.53 -8.21 -11.17
CA TYR A 25 7.61 -7.07 -11.10
C TYR A 25 8.19 -5.82 -11.77
N SER A 26 7.34 -5.06 -12.47
CA SER A 26 7.70 -3.80 -13.14
C SER A 26 6.84 -2.65 -12.64
N TYR A 27 7.50 -1.56 -12.22
CA TYR A 27 6.90 -0.31 -11.80
C TYR A 27 6.89 0.68 -12.98
N THR A 28 5.71 1.24 -13.30
CA THR A 28 5.54 2.13 -14.47
C THR A 28 4.77 3.42 -14.19
N HIS A 29 4.17 3.56 -13.01
CA HIS A 29 3.23 4.66 -12.72
C HIS A 29 3.90 5.81 -11.94
N SER A 30 4.58 5.49 -10.83
CA SER A 30 5.20 6.48 -9.94
C SER A 30 6.72 6.46 -9.99
N ILE A 31 7.29 5.33 -10.39
CA ILE A 31 8.72 5.07 -10.49
C ILE A 31 8.89 4.20 -11.74
N ASN A 32 9.88 4.50 -12.57
CA ASN A 32 10.27 3.64 -13.69
C ASN A 32 11.36 2.69 -13.20
N GLY A 33 11.00 1.43 -12.97
CA GLY A 33 11.95 0.44 -12.48
C GLY A 33 11.35 -0.94 -12.34
N PHE A 34 12.13 -1.87 -11.82
CA PHE A 34 11.71 -3.27 -11.65
C PHE A 34 12.28 -3.89 -10.37
N ALA A 35 11.66 -5.00 -9.98
CA ALA A 35 12.16 -5.93 -8.99
C ALA A 35 12.56 -7.22 -9.71
N ALA A 36 13.79 -7.66 -9.45
CA ALA A 36 14.37 -8.85 -10.06
C ALA A 36 15.00 -9.75 -9.00
N VAL A 37 15.06 -11.04 -9.31
CA VAL A 37 15.85 -12.02 -8.56
C VAL A 37 17.26 -12.00 -9.15
N LEU A 38 18.26 -11.65 -8.34
CA LEU A 38 19.65 -11.53 -8.75
C LEU A 38 20.55 -12.16 -7.68
N ASP A 39 21.66 -12.72 -8.11
CA ASP A 39 22.73 -13.14 -7.23
C ASP A 39 23.50 -11.90 -6.70
N GLU A 40 24.24 -12.08 -5.60
CA GLU A 40 24.94 -10.96 -4.95
C GLU A 40 25.95 -10.28 -5.89
N GLU A 41 26.69 -11.09 -6.66
CA GLU A 41 27.65 -10.62 -7.65
C GLU A 41 26.98 -9.80 -8.77
N GLU A 42 25.83 -10.29 -9.28
CA GLU A 42 25.03 -9.62 -10.30
C GLU A 42 24.53 -8.26 -9.80
N ALA A 43 24.04 -8.20 -8.56
CA ALA A 43 23.57 -6.97 -7.93
C ALA A 43 24.69 -5.95 -7.74
N VAL A 44 25.89 -6.39 -7.34
CA VAL A 44 27.07 -5.53 -7.19
C VAL A 44 27.55 -5.00 -8.54
N GLN A 45 27.56 -5.83 -9.58
CA GLN A 45 27.93 -5.39 -10.93
C GLN A 45 26.96 -4.33 -11.46
N LEU A 46 25.66 -4.53 -11.27
CA LEU A 46 24.64 -3.53 -11.66
C LEU A 46 24.76 -2.23 -10.88
N ALA A 47 25.02 -2.29 -9.57
CA ALA A 47 25.15 -1.11 -8.73
C ALA A 47 26.36 -0.22 -9.10
N LYS A 48 27.37 -0.77 -9.78
CA LYS A 48 28.55 -0.04 -10.23
C LYS A 48 28.34 0.71 -11.55
N ARG A 49 27.26 0.45 -12.28
CA ARG A 49 27.04 1.08 -13.57
C ARG A 49 26.49 2.49 -13.43
N LEU A 50 26.98 3.41 -14.28
CA LEU A 50 26.58 4.83 -14.27
C LEU A 50 25.12 5.04 -14.73
N ASP A 51 24.55 4.11 -15.49
CA ASP A 51 23.17 4.13 -15.96
C ASP A 51 22.17 3.51 -14.96
N VAL A 52 22.66 3.02 -13.81
CA VAL A 52 21.83 2.50 -12.72
C VAL A 52 21.82 3.49 -11.57
N ILE A 53 20.65 4.08 -11.29
CA ILE A 53 20.50 5.07 -10.22
C ILE A 53 20.73 4.46 -8.83
N SER A 54 20.20 3.25 -8.61
CA SER A 54 20.31 2.57 -7.31
C SER A 54 19.91 1.10 -7.40
N VAL A 55 20.52 0.26 -6.57
CA VAL A 55 20.13 -1.13 -6.33
C VAL A 55 19.95 -1.32 -4.83
N PHE A 56 18.79 -1.84 -4.42
CA PHE A 56 18.50 -2.13 -3.01
C PHE A 56 17.95 -3.55 -2.86
N PRO A 57 18.40 -4.30 -1.84
CA PRO A 57 17.86 -5.62 -1.55
C PRO A 57 16.42 -5.52 -1.08
N ASN A 58 15.60 -6.48 -1.47
CA ASN A 58 14.26 -6.62 -0.91
C ASN A 58 14.37 -7.09 0.54
N LYS A 59 13.77 -6.36 1.49
CA LYS A 59 13.83 -6.69 2.91
C LYS A 59 12.41 -6.85 3.46
N PRO A 60 12.12 -7.93 4.21
CA PRO A 60 10.85 -8.03 4.90
C PRO A 60 10.72 -6.87 5.90
N ARG A 61 9.52 -6.29 5.98
CA ARG A 61 9.19 -5.27 6.97
C ARG A 61 8.37 -5.89 8.09
N LYS A 62 8.67 -5.52 9.33
CA LYS A 62 7.88 -5.90 10.50
C LYS A 62 6.74 -4.89 10.67
N LEU A 63 5.58 -5.39 11.09
CA LEU A 63 4.47 -4.56 11.53
C LEU A 63 4.90 -3.81 12.79
N HIS A 64 4.63 -2.51 12.83
CA HIS A 64 4.91 -1.66 13.98
C HIS A 64 3.59 -1.04 14.44
N THR A 65 2.83 -1.73 15.30
CA THR A 65 1.60 -1.15 15.87
C THR A 65 1.42 -1.57 17.33
N THR A 66 1.15 -0.58 18.20
CA THR A 66 0.53 -0.76 19.53
C THR A 66 -0.40 0.42 19.81
N HIS A 67 -1.55 0.15 20.43
CA HIS A 67 -2.54 1.04 21.07
C HIS A 67 -2.29 2.57 21.00
N SER A 68 -2.66 3.20 19.89
CA SER A 68 -2.31 4.62 19.64
C SER A 68 -3.39 5.64 20.05
N TRP A 69 -4.67 5.27 20.17
CA TRP A 69 -5.74 6.26 20.38
C TRP A 69 -5.76 6.88 21.79
N GLU A 70 -5.46 6.08 22.82
CA GLU A 70 -5.29 6.57 24.19
C GLU A 70 -4.05 7.44 24.31
N PHE A 71 -2.94 7.00 23.70
CA PHE A 71 -1.69 7.77 23.62
C PHE A 71 -1.89 9.14 22.96
N LEU A 72 -2.66 9.19 21.86
CA LEU A 72 -2.98 10.42 21.13
C LEU A 72 -4.10 11.25 21.79
N ARG A 73 -4.64 10.81 22.93
CA ARG A 73 -5.70 11.49 23.71
C ARG A 73 -6.94 11.85 22.88
N LEU A 74 -7.23 11.07 21.84
CA LEU A 74 -8.39 11.28 20.95
C LEU A 74 -9.70 10.85 21.62
N LYS A 75 -9.57 10.04 22.68
CA LYS A 75 -10.64 9.55 23.55
C LYS A 75 -10.15 9.64 25.00
N ARG A 76 -11.01 10.10 25.92
CA ARG A 76 -10.77 10.06 27.37
C ARG A 76 -11.99 9.42 28.03
N ASP A 77 -11.78 8.37 28.82
CA ASP A 77 -12.83 7.70 29.60
C ASP A 77 -14.06 7.30 28.78
N GLY A 78 -13.86 6.78 27.57
CA GLY A 78 -14.98 6.41 26.70
C GLY A 78 -15.55 7.54 25.84
N ILE A 79 -15.23 8.80 26.16
CA ILE A 79 -15.87 9.99 25.60
C ILE A 79 -14.93 10.68 24.60
N ILE A 80 -15.51 11.24 23.54
CA ILE A 80 -14.81 12.06 22.55
C ILE A 80 -15.02 13.54 22.94
N PRO A 81 -13.99 14.24 23.46
CA PRO A 81 -14.14 15.62 23.88
C PRO A 81 -14.60 16.54 22.74
N SER A 82 -15.21 17.67 23.06
CA SER A 82 -15.70 18.65 22.07
C SER A 82 -14.60 19.22 21.17
N GLU A 83 -13.43 19.38 21.77
CA GLU A 83 -12.21 19.95 21.22
C GLU A 83 -11.34 18.92 20.47
N ALA A 84 -11.72 17.64 20.52
CA ALA A 84 -11.00 16.56 19.89
C ALA A 84 -10.87 16.77 18.39
N ILE A 85 -9.70 16.43 17.84
CA ILE A 85 -9.40 16.57 16.41
C ILE A 85 -10.41 15.79 15.56
N TRP A 86 -10.94 14.66 16.04
CA TRP A 86 -11.98 13.92 15.33
C TRP A 86 -13.22 14.76 15.01
N LYS A 87 -13.72 15.57 15.96
CA LYS A 87 -14.88 16.44 15.70
C LYS A 87 -14.53 17.55 14.71
N LYS A 88 -13.37 18.19 14.89
CA LYS A 88 -12.87 19.24 13.98
C LYS A 88 -12.65 18.73 12.55
N ALA A 89 -12.15 17.51 12.42
CA ALA A 89 -11.92 16.83 11.14
C ALA A 89 -13.17 16.12 10.59
N ARG A 90 -14.34 16.29 11.23
CA ARG A 90 -15.60 15.61 10.86
C ARG A 90 -15.42 14.10 10.71
N PHE A 91 -14.68 13.49 11.62
CA PHE A 91 -14.36 12.06 11.65
C PHE A 91 -13.72 11.54 10.34
N GLY A 92 -13.04 12.41 9.60
CA GLY A 92 -12.43 12.03 8.32
C GLY A 92 -13.42 11.94 7.15
N LYS A 93 -14.64 12.50 7.28
CA LYS A 93 -15.61 12.55 6.18
C LYS A 93 -14.97 13.08 4.90
N ASP A 94 -15.26 12.42 3.77
CA ASP A 94 -14.72 12.69 2.42
C ASP A 94 -13.20 12.51 2.28
N THR A 95 -12.54 11.92 3.28
CA THR A 95 -11.13 11.52 3.23
C THR A 95 -11.03 10.06 2.82
N ILE A 96 -9.99 9.73 2.06
CA ILE A 96 -9.70 8.36 1.62
C ILE A 96 -8.31 8.03 2.16
N THR A 97 -8.23 6.99 2.98
CA THR A 97 -7.00 6.53 3.64
C THR A 97 -6.54 5.26 2.96
N GLY A 98 -5.30 5.22 2.48
CA GLY A 98 -4.70 3.99 1.95
C GLY A 98 -4.04 3.19 3.06
N ASN A 99 -4.41 1.92 3.20
CA ASN A 99 -3.80 0.99 4.14
C ASN A 99 -2.94 -0.04 3.40
N LEU A 100 -1.68 -0.16 3.82
CA LEU A 100 -0.71 -1.15 3.33
C LEU A 100 -0.45 -2.15 4.45
N ASP A 101 -1.24 -3.21 4.47
CA ASP A 101 -1.22 -4.24 5.52
C ASP A 101 -1.36 -5.64 4.89
N THR A 102 -1.38 -6.65 5.75
CA THR A 102 -1.53 -8.08 5.49
C THR A 102 -2.92 -8.47 4.97
N GLY A 103 -3.92 -7.60 5.11
CA GLY A 103 -5.26 -7.87 4.61
C GLY A 103 -6.34 -7.17 5.44
N VAL A 104 -7.58 -7.60 5.25
CA VAL A 104 -8.75 -7.08 5.94
C VAL A 104 -9.79 -8.17 6.15
N TRP A 105 -10.57 -8.06 7.22
CA TRP A 105 -11.73 -8.90 7.52
C TRP A 105 -13.02 -8.12 7.20
N PRO A 106 -13.49 -8.08 5.94
CA PRO A 106 -14.56 -7.17 5.50
C PRO A 106 -15.93 -7.42 6.16
N GLU A 107 -16.10 -8.57 6.79
CA GLU A 107 -17.28 -9.06 7.50
C GLU A 107 -17.35 -8.51 8.94
N SER A 108 -16.25 -7.97 9.45
CA SER A 108 -16.22 -7.33 10.77
C SER A 108 -17.20 -6.16 10.80
N ARG A 109 -17.97 -6.05 11.88
CA ARG A 109 -18.96 -4.97 12.09
C ARG A 109 -18.34 -3.58 11.95
N SER A 110 -17.06 -3.46 12.28
CA SER A 110 -16.34 -2.19 12.16
C SER A 110 -16.36 -1.68 10.70
N PHE A 111 -16.38 -2.57 9.69
CA PHE A 111 -16.47 -2.26 8.24
C PHE A 111 -17.91 -2.11 7.71
N SER A 112 -18.90 -1.99 8.60
CA SER A 112 -20.26 -1.68 8.20
C SER A 112 -20.35 -0.36 7.44
N ASP A 113 -21.29 -0.30 6.49
CA ASP A 113 -21.63 0.90 5.74
C ASP A 113 -22.57 1.86 6.49
N GLU A 114 -22.97 1.47 7.70
CA GLU A 114 -23.80 2.29 8.58
C GLU A 114 -23.11 3.62 8.90
N GLY A 115 -23.82 4.73 8.70
CA GLY A 115 -23.28 6.08 8.92
C GLY A 115 -22.38 6.62 7.80
N TYR A 116 -22.03 5.82 6.78
CA TYR A 116 -21.23 6.26 5.63
C TYR A 116 -22.09 6.75 4.47
N GLY A 117 -21.77 7.96 3.98
CA GLY A 117 -22.33 8.54 2.76
C GLY A 117 -21.85 7.85 1.48
N PRO A 118 -22.31 8.32 0.30
CA PRO A 118 -21.92 7.75 -1.00
C PRO A 118 -20.42 7.89 -1.24
N VAL A 119 -19.81 6.91 -1.91
CA VAL A 119 -18.38 6.92 -2.26
C VAL A 119 -18.06 8.21 -3.04
N PRO A 120 -17.00 8.96 -2.68
CA PRO A 120 -16.68 10.21 -3.35
C PRO A 120 -16.39 9.96 -4.84
N SER A 121 -16.96 10.79 -5.72
CA SER A 121 -16.80 10.65 -7.18
C SER A 121 -15.35 10.71 -7.67
N ARG A 122 -14.45 11.28 -6.86
CA ARG A 122 -13.00 11.31 -7.10
C ARG A 122 -12.28 9.97 -6.86
N TRP A 123 -12.93 9.00 -6.19
CA TRP A 123 -12.36 7.69 -5.96
C TRP A 123 -12.27 6.90 -7.27
N ARG A 124 -11.11 6.30 -7.52
CA ARG A 124 -10.80 5.53 -8.74
C ARG A 124 -10.24 4.14 -8.45
N GLY A 125 -10.23 3.71 -7.18
CA GLY A 125 -9.75 2.39 -6.82
C GLY A 125 -10.76 1.30 -7.19
N VAL A 126 -10.26 0.07 -7.29
CA VAL A 126 -11.03 -1.10 -7.73
C VAL A 126 -11.09 -2.11 -6.60
N CYS A 127 -12.26 -2.71 -6.39
CA CYS A 127 -12.39 -3.87 -5.53
C CYS A 127 -11.89 -5.11 -6.28
N GLN A 128 -10.74 -5.64 -5.89
CA GLN A 128 -10.19 -6.84 -6.52
C GLN A 128 -10.61 -8.07 -5.72
N SER A 129 -11.40 -8.94 -6.34
CA SER A 129 -11.69 -10.26 -5.79
C SER A 129 -10.51 -11.20 -6.05
N GLY A 130 -10.09 -11.94 -5.02
CA GLY A 130 -9.08 -12.98 -5.16
C GLY A 130 -9.59 -14.21 -5.94
N ASN A 131 -8.69 -15.18 -6.14
CA ASN A 131 -9.03 -16.46 -6.78
C ASN A 131 -9.82 -17.35 -5.81
N GLY A 132 -11.15 -17.30 -5.85
CA GLY A 132 -12.01 -18.30 -5.20
C GLY A 132 -13.26 -17.73 -4.53
N ASP A 133 -13.13 -16.60 -3.85
CA ASP A 133 -14.23 -16.01 -3.06
C ASP A 133 -14.61 -14.61 -3.54
N LYS A 134 -15.92 -14.33 -3.55
CA LYS A 134 -16.48 -13.01 -3.88
C LYS A 134 -16.20 -12.04 -2.73
N PHE A 135 -15.00 -11.46 -2.69
CA PHE A 135 -14.70 -10.35 -1.80
C PHE A 135 -15.63 -9.16 -2.11
N HIS A 136 -16.38 -8.69 -1.12
CA HIS A 136 -17.31 -7.57 -1.26
C HIS A 136 -16.71 -6.33 -0.59
N CYS A 137 -16.40 -5.30 -1.39
CA CYS A 137 -16.00 -4.01 -0.83
C CYS A 137 -17.24 -3.23 -0.37
N SER A 138 -17.35 -3.02 0.94
CA SER A 138 -18.25 -2.02 1.50
C SER A 138 -17.71 -0.61 1.23
N ARG A 139 -18.55 0.43 1.32
CA ARG A 139 -18.11 1.82 1.19
C ARG A 139 -17.04 2.15 2.23
N SER A 140 -17.16 1.68 3.47
CA SER A 140 -16.17 1.90 4.52
C SER A 140 -14.77 1.38 4.15
N ILE A 141 -14.70 0.23 3.46
CA ILE A 141 -13.45 -0.34 2.92
C ILE A 141 -12.95 0.47 1.73
N LEU A 142 -13.83 1.08 0.91
CA LEU A 142 -13.40 1.99 -0.16
C LEU A 142 -12.82 3.30 0.41
N TYR A 143 -13.33 3.76 1.55
CA TYR A 143 -12.73 4.88 2.30
C TYR A 143 -11.39 4.51 2.95
N THR A 144 -11.19 3.23 3.27
CA THR A 144 -9.93 2.67 3.78
C THR A 144 -9.31 1.77 2.71
N ALA A 145 -8.82 2.38 1.63
CA ALA A 145 -8.28 1.69 0.47
C ALA A 145 -7.29 0.59 0.87
N LEU A 146 -7.73 -0.67 0.80
CA LEU A 146 -6.88 -1.83 1.01
C LEU A 146 -5.96 -1.97 -0.21
N LEU A 147 -4.69 -1.70 -0.02
CA LEU A 147 -3.66 -1.98 -1.00
C LEU A 147 -2.94 -3.23 -0.52
N SER A 148 -3.39 -4.39 -0.99
CA SER A 148 -2.60 -5.61 -0.79
C SER A 148 -1.28 -5.43 -1.57
N LEU A 149 -0.18 -5.88 -0.97
CA LEU A 149 1.19 -5.70 -1.46
C LEU A 149 1.47 -6.29 -2.86
N CYS A 150 0.48 -6.87 -3.54
CA CYS A 150 0.65 -7.61 -4.78
C CYS A 150 -0.18 -7.09 -5.96
N THR A 151 -0.97 -6.02 -5.82
CA THR A 151 -1.87 -5.61 -6.91
C THR A 151 -1.67 -4.19 -7.46
N ARG A 152 -2.02 -4.09 -8.74
CA ARG A 152 -1.85 -2.96 -9.66
C ARG A 152 -2.45 -1.68 -9.05
N MET A 153 -1.60 -0.76 -8.58
CA MET A 153 -2.04 0.57 -8.13
C MET A 153 -2.45 1.43 -9.33
N PRO A 154 -3.72 1.87 -9.46
CA PRO A 154 -4.04 2.97 -10.35
C PRO A 154 -3.38 4.27 -9.82
N SER A 155 -3.14 5.24 -10.72
CA SER A 155 -2.56 6.56 -10.39
C SER A 155 -3.45 7.35 -9.42
N VAL A 156 -3.37 7.02 -8.13
CA VAL A 156 -3.94 7.81 -7.04
C VAL A 156 -2.79 8.63 -6.47
N ARG A 157 -2.92 9.96 -6.50
CA ARG A 157 -1.98 10.86 -5.84
C ARG A 157 -2.19 10.75 -4.33
N LEU A 158 -1.57 9.74 -3.72
CA LEU A 158 -1.65 9.48 -2.28
C LEU A 158 -0.86 10.56 -1.54
N ARG A 159 -1.54 11.34 -0.69
CA ARG A 159 -0.84 12.00 0.43
C ARG A 159 -0.67 10.94 1.50
N VAL A 160 0.57 10.48 1.68
CA VAL A 160 0.92 9.53 2.74
C VAL A 160 0.75 10.26 4.08
N ILE A 161 -0.38 10.04 4.73
CA ILE A 161 -0.53 10.28 6.16
C ILE A 161 -0.38 8.90 6.78
N SER A 162 0.73 8.67 7.48
CA SER A 162 0.93 7.44 8.25
C SER A 162 -0.24 7.28 9.22
N LEU A 163 -1.10 6.30 8.96
CA LEU A 163 -2.10 5.83 9.90
C LEU A 163 -2.05 4.30 9.88
N SER A 164 -1.57 3.77 11.01
CA SER A 164 -1.45 2.36 11.34
C SER A 164 -2.84 1.71 11.43
N SER A 165 -3.02 0.60 10.74
CA SER A 165 -4.23 -0.21 10.71
C SER A 165 -4.31 -1.17 11.89
N ASP A 166 -4.89 -0.67 12.97
CA ASP A 166 -5.66 -1.50 13.91
C ASP A 166 -7.01 -0.81 14.06
N LEU A 167 -7.85 -0.93 13.03
CA LEU A 167 -9.11 -0.20 12.95
C LEU A 167 -10.37 -1.07 13.15
N PHE A 168 -10.26 -2.40 13.29
CA PHE A 168 -11.45 -3.26 13.13
C PHE A 168 -11.54 -4.48 14.05
N SER A 169 -11.16 -4.33 15.32
CA SER A 169 -11.60 -5.25 16.37
C SER A 169 -11.91 -4.47 17.62
N TYR A 170 -13.19 -4.27 17.92
CA TYR A 170 -13.81 -4.39 19.24
C TYR A 170 -15.34 -4.24 19.09
N ASN A 171 -16.04 -5.29 19.55
CA ASN A 171 -17.50 -5.56 19.60
C ASN A 171 -18.17 -6.10 18.33
#